data_AF-A0A661P2S5-F1
#
_entry.id   AF-A0A661P2S5-F1
#
_cell.length_a   1.000
_cell.length_b   1.000
_cell.length_c   1.000
_cell.angle_alpha   90.00
_cell.angle_beta   90.00
_cell.angle_gamma   90.00
#
_symmetry.space_group_name_H-M   'P 1'
#
loop_
_entity.id
_entity.type
_entity.pdbx_description
1 polymer ?
#
loop_
_entity_poly.entity_id
_entity_poly.type
_entity_poly.pdbx_seq_one_letter_code
_entity_poly.pdbx_strand_id
1 'polypeptide(L)' 'MNADVTRQRGSHVVLRKEEMGCVIPVHKELAVGTLRSAIRQAGITPIEFVNAYKSR' A
#
# COMPACT_ATOMS: atom_id res chain seq x y z
N MET A 1 -0.34 7.49 11.32
CA MET A 1 0.69 6.63 10.71
C MET A 1 1.05 7.22 9.36
N ASN A 2 2.23 7.80 9.24
CA ASN A 2 2.65 8.47 7.99
C ASN A 2 3.52 7.50 7.20
N ALA A 3 3.12 7.21 5.95
CA ALA A 3 3.96 6.52 4.98
C ALA A 3 4.40 7.57 3.95
N ASP A 4 5.70 7.71 3.75
CA ASP A 4 6.24 8.74 2.86
C ASP A 4 6.33 8.20 1.43
N VAL A 5 5.85 9.01 0.47
CA VAL A 5 6.00 8.70 -0.95
C VAL A 5 7.46 8.95 -1.34
N THR A 6 8.20 7.87 -1.60
CA THR A 6 9.65 7.97 -1.89
C THR A 6 9.95 8.06 -3.38
N ARG A 7 9.14 7.42 -4.24
CA ARG A 7 9.30 7.51 -5.69
C ARG A 7 8.02 7.11 -6.40
N GLN A 8 7.64 7.81 -7.45
CA GLN A 8 6.61 7.35 -8.39
C GLN A 8 7.23 7.16 -9.78
N ARG A 9 6.95 6.02 -10.42
CA ARG A 9 7.30 5.78 -11.83
C ARG A 9 6.06 5.26 -12.55
N GLY A 10 5.48 6.10 -13.39
CA GLY A 10 4.23 5.80 -14.08
C GLY A 10 3.11 5.48 -13.09
N SER A 11 2.45 4.34 -13.30
CA SER A 11 1.37 3.85 -12.44
C SER A 11 1.85 3.14 -11.17
N HIS A 12 3.13 3.17 -10.81
CA HIS A 12 3.63 2.50 -9.61
C HIS A 12 4.23 3.52 -8.63
N VAL A 13 3.73 3.52 -7.41
CA VAL A 13 4.17 4.38 -6.31
C VAL A 13 4.92 3.53 -5.29
N VAL A 14 6.12 3.94 -4.93
CA VAL A 14 6.90 3.36 -3.84
C VAL A 14 6.63 4.16 -2.58
N LEU A 15 5.99 3.52 -1.62
CA LEU A 15 5.78 4.03 -0.27
C LEU A 15 6.85 3.45 0.65
N ARG A 16 7.35 4.27 1.56
CA ARG A 16 8.24 3.81 2.63
C ARG A 16 7.56 4.01 3.98
N LYS A 17 7.50 2.95 4.76
CA LYS A 17 7.11 2.97 6.17
C LYS A 17 8.30 2.45 6.96
N GLU A 18 8.97 3.34 7.68
CA GLU A 18 10.22 3.04 8.41
C GLU A 18 11.29 2.42 7.46
N GLU A 19 11.68 1.17 7.68
CA GLU A 19 12.61 0.43 6.82
C GLU A 19 11.91 -0.41 5.75
N MET A 20 10.57 -0.50 5.77
CA MET A 20 9.81 -1.27 4.79
C MET A 20 9.45 -0.43 3.57
N GLY A 21 9.91 -0.86 2.40
CA GLY A 21 9.45 -0.36 1.10
C GLY A 21 8.26 -1.17 0.60
N CYS A 22 7.19 -0.50 0.21
CA CYS A 22 6.01 -1.11 -0.42
C CYS A 22 5.77 -0.47 -1.78
N VAL A 23 5.54 -1.30 -2.80
CA VAL A 23 5.21 -0.82 -4.15
C VAL A 23 3.72 -0.97 -4.37
N ILE A 24 3.03 0.15 -4.56
CA ILE A 24 1.59 0.25 -4.78
C ILE A 24 1.33 0.58 -6.25
N PRO A 25 0.66 -0.32 -7.00
CA PRO A 25 0.13 0.03 -8.30
C PRO A 25 -1.06 0.97 -8.16
N VAL A 26 -1.03 2.07 -8.89
CA VAL A 26 -2.06 3.09 -9.04
C VAL A 26 -2.84 2.79 -10.31
N HIS A 27 -3.73 1.81 -10.21
CA HIS A 27 -4.68 1.44 -11.25
C HIS A 27 -6.10 1.55 -10.71
N LYS A 28 -7.08 1.78 -11.60
CA LYS A 28 -8.51 1.84 -11.23
C LYS A 28 -9.00 0.51 -10.64
N GLU A 29 -8.49 -0.60 -11.15
CA GLU A 29 -8.80 -1.94 -10.67
C GLU A 29 -7.50 -2.64 -10.26
N LEU A 30 -7.55 -3.31 -9.11
CA LEU A 30 -6.42 -4.04 -8.56
C LEU A 30 -6.82 -5.51 -8.39
N ALA A 31 -5.99 -6.42 -8.90
CA ALA A 31 -6.19 -7.84 -8.63
C ALA A 31 -6.08 -8.12 -7.12
N VAL A 32 -6.90 -9.03 -6.60
CA VAL A 32 -6.94 -9.38 -5.16
C VAL A 32 -5.57 -9.85 -4.66
N GLY A 33 -4.84 -10.62 -5.48
CA GLY A 33 -3.48 -11.07 -5.15
C GLY A 33 -2.49 -9.91 -4.99
N THR A 34 -2.62 -8.88 -5.83
CA THR A 34 -1.80 -7.66 -5.77
C THR A 34 -2.13 -6.84 -4.53
N LEU A 35 -3.41 -6.69 -4.19
CA LEU A 35 -3.84 -6.03 -2.95
C LEU A 35 -3.27 -6.74 -1.72
N ARG A 36 -3.39 -8.07 -1.66
CA ARG A 36 -2.86 -8.89 -0.57
C ARG A 36 -1.34 -8.75 -0.45
N SER A 37 -0.63 -8.75 -1.58
CA SER A 37 0.82 -8.57 -1.60
C SER A 37 1.22 -7.20 -1.04
N ALA A 38 0.53 -6.13 -1.44
CA ALA A 38 0.76 -4.77 -0.96
C ALA A 38 0.52 -4.65 0.56
N ILE A 39 -0.61 -5.18 1.06
CA ILE A 39 -0.93 -5.20 2.50
C ILE A 39 0.18 -5.93 3.28
N ARG A 40 0.64 -7.08 2.77
CA ARG A 40 1.72 -7.84 3.39
C ARG A 40 3.05 -7.07 3.39
N GLN A 41 3.41 -6.43 2.27
CA GLN A 41 4.63 -5.61 2.16
C GLN A 41 4.59 -4.38 3.08
N ALA A 42 3.42 -3.82 3.33
CA ALA A 42 3.22 -2.72 4.27
C ALA A 42 3.29 -3.16 5.75
N GLY A 43 3.37 -4.46 6.02
CA GLY A 43 3.44 -5.02 7.37
C GLY A 43 2.18 -4.76 8.19
N ILE A 44 1.01 -4.68 7.53
CA ILE A 44 -0.28 -4.48 8.19
C ILE A 44 -1.22 -5.66 7.91
N THR A 45 -2.18 -5.86 8.78
CA THR A 45 -3.24 -6.86 8.61
C THR A 45 -4.34 -6.36 7.67
N PRO A 46 -5.10 -7.26 7.03
CA PRO A 46 -6.28 -6.87 6.27
C PRO A 46 -7.32 -6.10 7.10
N ILE A 47 -7.41 -6.39 8.41
CA ILE A 47 -8.33 -5.72 9.33
C ILE A 47 -7.91 -4.27 9.53
N GLU A 48 -6.62 -4.01 9.80
CA GLU A 48 -6.08 -2.65 9.90
C GLU A 48 -6.28 -1.85 8.61
N PHE A 49 -6.07 -2.49 7.46
CA PHE A 49 -6.35 -1.88 6.16
C PHE A 49 -7.82 -1.47 6.01
N VAL A 50 -8.76 -2.37 6.32
CA VAL A 50 -10.20 -2.07 6.23
C VAL A 50 -10.60 -0.99 7.22
N ASN A 51 -10.07 -1.01 8.44
CA ASN A 51 -10.37 0.01 9.45
C ASN A 51 -9.87 1.39 9.00
N ALA A 52 -8.65 1.48 8.47
CA ALA A 52 -8.10 2.73 7.92
C ALA A 52 -8.89 3.24 6.71
N TYR A 53 -9.43 2.34 5.88
CA TYR A 53 -10.31 2.71 4.76
C TYR A 53 -11.67 3.22 5.23
N LYS A 54 -12.27 2.58 6.25
CA LYS A 54 -13.57 2.97 6.82
C LYS A 54 -13.52 4.25 7.63
N SER A 55 -12.36 4.60 8.19
CA SER A 55 -12.15 5.84 8.94
C SER A 55 -11.85 7.06 8.06
N ARG A 56 -11.97 6.92 6.72
CA ARG A 56 -11.69 7.96 5.74
C ARG A 56 -12.92 8.78 5.40
#